data_AF-A0A5R9DQH8-F1
#
_entry.id   AF-A0A5R9DQH8-F1
#
_cell.length_a   1.000
_cell.length_b   1.000
_cell.length_c   1.000
_cell.angle_alpha   90.00
_cell.angle_beta   90.00
_cell.angle_gamma   90.00
#
_symmetry.space_group_name_H-M   'P 1'
#
loop_
_entity.id
_entity.type
_entity.pdbx_description
1 polymer ?
#
loop_
_entity_poly.entity_id
_entity_poly.type
_entity_poly.pdbx_seq_one_letter_code
_entity_poly.pdbx_strand_id
1 'polypeptide(L)'
;MTELPEERQLAALRSVVAAAHERAEAEAALERAVGMLREAVTEAVRTGAPRGRVRELASISPSTLYDWLGQAGIEVRAKRSARKTKEQSDA
;
A
#
# COMPACT_ATOMS: atom_id res chain seq x y z
N MET A 1 -14.59 -37.56 -34.63
CA MET A 1 -14.85 -36.23 -34.05
C MET A 1 -13.61 -35.80 -33.31
N THR A 2 -12.69 -35.14 -34.00
CA THR A 2 -11.45 -34.62 -33.43
C THR A 2 -11.69 -33.12 -33.33
N GLU A 3 -11.97 -32.61 -32.14
CA GLU A 3 -11.99 -31.15 -31.91
C GLU A 3 -10.66 -30.59 -32.44
N LEU A 4 -10.75 -29.67 -33.40
CA LEU A 4 -9.56 -29.08 -34.02
C LEU A 4 -8.77 -28.35 -32.92
N PRO A 5 -7.43 -28.52 -32.86
CA PRO A 5 -6.57 -27.84 -31.88
C PRO A 5 -6.86 -26.33 -31.76
N GLU A 6 -7.31 -25.71 -32.85
CA GLU A 6 -7.68 -24.29 -32.94
C GLU A 6 -8.92 -23.92 -32.12
N GLU A 7 -9.96 -24.76 -32.02
CA GLU A 7 -11.16 -24.47 -31.21
C GLU A 7 -10.82 -24.48 -29.72
N ARG A 8 -9.99 -25.43 -29.30
CA ARG A 8 -9.47 -25.50 -27.92
C ARG A 8 -8.56 -24.31 -27.61
N GLN A 9 -7.73 -23.91 -28.58
CA GLN A 9 -6.88 -22.73 -28.46
C GLN A 9 -7.72 -21.45 -28.32
N LEU A 10 -8.76 -21.29 -29.13
CA LEU A 10 -9.66 -20.15 -29.05
C LEU A 10 -10.39 -20.09 -27.71
N ALA A 11 -10.89 -21.24 -27.22
CA ALA A 11 -11.52 -21.31 -25.89
C ALA A 11 -10.53 -20.93 -24.77
N ALA A 12 -9.30 -21.43 -24.82
CA ALA A 12 -8.27 -21.07 -23.85
C ALA A 12 -7.94 -19.57 -23.87
N LEU A 13 -7.81 -18.97 -25.06
CA LEU A 13 -7.58 -17.54 -25.21
C LEU A 13 -8.75 -16.70 -24.67
N ARG A 14 -10.00 -17.12 -24.91
CA ARG A 14 -11.19 -16.46 -24.32
C ARG A 14 -11.16 -16.51 -22.79
N SER A 15 -10.77 -17.64 -22.21
CA SER A 15 -10.62 -17.76 -20.75
C SER A 15 -9.54 -16.83 -20.20
N VAL A 16 -8.41 -16.66 -20.91
CA VAL A 16 -7.37 -15.69 -20.52
C VAL A 16 -7.90 -14.26 -20.54
N VAL A 17 -8.65 -13.89 -21.58
CA VAL A 17 -9.25 -12.54 -21.68
C VAL A 17 -10.24 -12.30 -20.54
N ALA A 18 -11.11 -13.27 -20.25
CA ALA A 18 -12.05 -13.19 -19.14
C ALA A 18 -11.33 -13.01 -17.79
N ALA A 19 -10.33 -13.84 -17.50
CA ALA A 19 -9.54 -13.74 -16.28
C ALA A 19 -8.77 -12.41 -16.17
N ALA A 20 -8.25 -11.90 -17.29
CA ALA A 20 -7.58 -10.59 -17.30
C ALA A 20 -8.56 -9.45 -16.99
N HIS A 21 -9.80 -9.53 -17.48
CA HIS A 21 -10.84 -8.57 -17.17
C HIS A 21 -11.23 -8.60 -15.69
N GLU A 22 -11.49 -9.78 -15.14
CA GLU A 22 -11.78 -9.96 -13.71
C GLU A 22 -10.64 -9.43 -12.83
N ARG A 23 -9.39 -9.70 -13.20
CA ARG A 23 -8.22 -9.14 -12.50
C ARG A 23 -8.23 -7.62 -12.51
N ALA A 24 -8.46 -7.00 -13.67
CA ALA A 24 -8.47 -5.54 -13.79
C ALA A 24 -9.59 -4.90 -12.95
N GLU A 25 -10.77 -5.52 -12.91
CA GLU A 25 -11.87 -5.06 -12.06
C GLU A 25 -11.52 -5.15 -10.56
N ALA A 26 -10.90 -6.26 -10.14
CA ALA A 26 -10.45 -6.45 -8.77
C ALA A 26 -9.35 -5.44 -8.39
N GLU A 27 -8.39 -5.18 -9.27
CA GLU A 27 -7.36 -4.16 -9.09
C GLU A 27 -7.97 -2.76 -8.92
N ALA A 28 -8.92 -2.38 -9.78
CA ALA A 28 -9.61 -1.10 -9.68
C ALA A 28 -10.44 -0.98 -8.38
N ALA A 29 -11.07 -2.07 -7.94
CA ALA A 29 -11.79 -2.10 -6.67
C ALA A 29 -10.85 -1.94 -5.47
N LEU A 30 -9.70 -2.62 -5.51
CA LEU A 30 -8.68 -2.52 -4.48
C LEU A 30 -8.10 -1.11 -4.40
N GLU A 31 -7.79 -0.47 -5.54
CA GLU A 31 -7.31 0.92 -5.58
C GLU A 31 -8.28 1.88 -4.90
N ARG A 32 -9.59 1.75 -5.17
CA ARG A 32 -10.62 2.56 -4.51
C ARG A 32 -10.65 2.31 -2.99
N ALA A 33 -10.61 1.04 -2.58
CA ALA A 33 -10.60 0.68 -1.17
C ALA A 33 -9.37 1.23 -0.42
N VAL A 34 -8.19 1.11 -1.03
CA VAL A 34 -6.94 1.65 -0.49
C VAL A 34 -6.98 3.18 -0.43
N GLY A 35 -7.56 3.85 -1.43
CA GLY A 35 -7.78 5.29 -1.43
C GLY A 35 -8.60 5.76 -0.22
N MET A 36 -9.76 5.13 0.01
CA MET A 36 -10.63 5.44 1.17
C MET A 36 -9.92 5.15 2.50
N LEU A 37 -9.19 4.02 2.60
CA LEU A 37 -8.43 3.68 3.80
C LEU A 37 -7.35 4.73 4.10
N ARG A 38 -6.61 5.17 3.07
CA ARG A 38 -5.59 6.21 3.20
C ARG A 38 -6.20 7.51 3.74
N GLU A 39 -7.31 7.96 3.18
CA GLU A 39 -8.02 9.16 3.65
C GLU A 39 -8.41 9.05 5.12
N ALA A 40 -9.07 7.95 5.50
CA ALA A 40 -9.46 7.69 6.89
C ALA A 40 -8.27 7.64 7.86
N VAL A 41 -7.16 7.01 7.45
CA VAL A 41 -5.92 6.95 8.23
C VAL A 41 -5.34 8.35 8.44
N THR A 42 -5.26 9.16 7.38
CA THR A 42 -4.71 10.52 7.48
C THR A 42 -5.59 11.41 8.36
N GLU A 43 -6.90 11.29 8.26
CA GLU A 43 -7.85 12.07 9.07
C GLU A 43 -7.81 11.66 10.55
N ALA A 44 -7.73 10.36 10.84
CA ALA A 44 -7.53 9.88 12.20
C ALA A 44 -6.25 10.45 12.83
N VAL A 45 -5.14 10.50 12.08
CA VAL A 45 -3.90 11.09 12.60
C VAL A 45 -4.01 12.62 12.74
N ARG A 46 -4.68 13.31 11.83
CA ARG A 46 -4.92 14.77 11.95
C ARG A 46 -5.74 15.13 13.18
N THR A 47 -6.73 14.31 13.52
CA THR A 47 -7.56 14.47 14.72
C THR A 47 -6.86 14.03 16.01
N GLY A 48 -5.59 13.61 15.93
CA GLY A 48 -4.75 13.29 17.09
C GLY A 48 -4.78 11.82 17.52
N ALA A 49 -5.37 10.92 16.71
CA ALA A 49 -5.37 9.50 17.05
C ALA A 49 -3.94 8.94 17.13
N PRO A 50 -3.65 8.04 18.08
CA PRO A 50 -2.33 7.43 18.21
C PRO A 50 -1.95 6.64 16.95
N ARG A 51 -0.84 7.04 16.29
CA ARG A 51 -0.35 6.42 15.05
C ARG A 51 -0.17 4.90 15.15
N GLY A 52 0.27 4.40 16.31
CA GLY A 52 0.41 2.96 16.56
C GLY A 52 -0.93 2.23 16.46
N ARG A 53 -1.99 2.80 17.05
CA ARG A 53 -3.33 2.25 17.02
C ARG A 53 -3.96 2.33 15.63
N VAL A 54 -3.77 3.45 14.94
CA VAL A 54 -4.22 3.62 13.55
C VAL A 54 -3.58 2.57 12.63
N ARG A 55 -2.27 2.33 12.77
CA ARG A 55 -1.55 1.31 12.01
C ARG A 55 -2.10 -0.09 12.24
N GLU A 56 -2.32 -0.46 13.50
CA GLU A 56 -2.85 -1.78 13.87
C GLU A 56 -4.25 -2.00 13.28
N LEU A 57 -5.14 -1.02 13.42
CA LEU A 57 -6.50 -1.11 12.88
C LEU A 57 -6.51 -1.15 11.35
N ALA A 58 -5.66 -0.35 10.70
CA ALA A 58 -5.51 -0.35 9.26
C ALA A 58 -4.74 -1.59 8.73
N SER A 59 -4.10 -2.37 9.61
CA SER A 59 -3.27 -3.53 9.24
C SER A 59 -2.20 -3.22 8.18
N ILE A 60 -1.57 -2.05 8.28
CA ILE A 60 -0.54 -1.59 7.34
C ILE A 60 0.86 -1.61 7.95
N SER A 61 1.88 -1.70 7.10
CA SER A 61 3.27 -1.57 7.53
C SER A 61 3.56 -0.14 8.03
N PRO A 62 4.59 0.05 8.90
CA PRO A 62 5.06 1.38 9.27
C PRO A 62 5.45 2.25 8.07
N SER A 63 6.09 1.67 7.05
CA SER A 63 6.50 2.41 5.85
C SER A 63 5.28 3.00 5.13
N THR A 64 4.26 2.18 4.88
CA THR A 64 3.01 2.59 4.23
C THR A 64 2.34 3.73 5.01
N LEU A 65 2.25 3.61 6.34
CA LEU A 65 1.70 4.68 7.16
C LEU A 65 2.47 5.98 6.99
N TYR A 66 3.80 5.95 7.12
CA TYR A 66 4.60 7.17 7.07
C TYR A 66 4.66 7.78 5.67
N ASP A 67 4.60 6.96 4.61
CA ASP A 67 4.50 7.44 3.23
C ASP A 67 3.17 8.18 3.01
N TRP A 68 2.05 7.63 3.50
CA TRP A 68 0.74 8.30 3.43
C TRP A 68 0.69 9.59 4.23
N LEU A 69 1.25 9.60 5.44
CA LEU A 69 1.35 10.81 6.25
C LEU A 69 2.22 11.88 5.57
N GLY A 70 3.34 11.47 4.95
CA GLY A 70 4.22 12.35 4.18
C GLY A 70 3.51 12.96 2.97
N GLN A 71 2.81 12.15 2.18
CA GLN A 71 1.99 12.62 1.05
C GLN A 71 0.88 13.58 1.49
N ALA A 72 0.35 13.41 2.71
CA ALA A 72 -0.68 14.25 3.29
C ALA A 72 -0.14 15.52 3.98
N GLY A 73 1.17 15.76 3.94
CA GLY A 73 1.83 16.92 4.57
C GLY A 73 1.87 16.84 6.10
N ILE A 74 1.62 15.68 6.70
CA ILE A 74 1.62 15.50 8.15
C ILE A 74 3.06 15.26 8.59
N GLU A 75 3.66 16.23 9.29
CA GLU A 75 5.03 16.10 9.77
C GLU A 75 5.18 14.92 10.73
N VAL A 76 5.89 13.89 10.25
CA VAL A 76 6.38 12.80 11.06
C VAL A 76 7.73 13.27 11.58
N ARG A 77 7.75 13.80 12.82
CA ARG A 77 8.95 14.28 13.52
C ARG A 77 10.20 13.54 13.05
N ALA A 78 11.09 14.26 12.36
CA ALA A 78 12.28 13.69 11.76
C ALA A 78 13.04 12.85 12.79
N LYS A 79 13.42 11.63 12.39
CA LYS A 79 14.29 10.75 13.18
C LYS A 79 15.51 11.58 13.57
N ARG A 80 15.68 11.88 14.87
CA ARG A 80 16.92 12.52 15.38
C ARG A 80 18.07 11.66 14.85
N SER A 81 18.84 12.18 13.89
CA SER A 81 20.11 11.58 13.51
C SER A 81 20.91 11.48 14.80
N ALA A 82 21.30 10.27 15.19
CA ALA A 82 22.16 10.07 16.35
C ALA A 82 23.37 10.98 16.19
N ARG A 83 23.45 12.02 17.03
CA ARG A 83 24.60 12.92 17.09
C ARG A 83 25.77 12.02 17.49
N LYS A 84 26.68 11.72 16.56
CA LYS A 84 27.97 11.12 16.91
C LYS A 84 28.73 12.17 17.72
N THR A 85 28.49 12.19 19.02
CA THR A 85 29.37 12.85 19.98
C THR A 85 30.65 12.02 20.01
N LYS A 86 31.62 12.40 19.17
CA LYS A 86 33.02 12.03 19.37
C LYS A 86 33.62 13.17 20.20
N GLU A 87 33.25 13.20 21.47
CA GLU A 87 33.99 13.97 22.47
C GLU A 87 35.29 13.23 22.79
N GLN A 88 36.28 14.06 23.10
CA GLN A 88 37.67 13.75 23.34
C GLN A 88 37.89 12.72 24.45
N SER A 89 38.87 11.85 24.22
CA SER A 89 39.70 11.16 25.20
C SER A 89 40.99 10.87 24.43
N ASP A 90 42.20 11.15 24.86
CA ASP A 90 42.77 11.72 26.07
C ASP A 90 44.24 11.97 25.68
N ALA A 91 44.90 12.90 26.37
CA ALA A 91 46.34 12.96 26.63
C ALA A 91 47.34 12.87 25.44
#